data_AF-X8APD7-F1
#
_entry.id   AF-X8APD7-F1
#
_cell.length_a   1.000
_cell.length_b   1.000
_cell.length_c   1.000
_cell.angle_alpha   90.00
_cell.angle_beta   90.00
_cell.angle_gamma   90.00
#
_symmetry.space_group_name_H-M   'P 1'
#
loop_
_entity.id
_entity.type
_entity.pdbx_description
1 polymer ?
#
loop_
_entity_poly.entity_id
_entity_poly.type
_entity_poly.pdbx_seq_one_letter_code
_entity_poly.pdbx_strand_id
1 'polypeptide(L)' 'MDQLVVFLPLLVILAAFMFFASRRQKRAMQATIDLHESLRIGDRVHTTSGLQATVTGITDDTVDLEIAPAWSPPG' A
#
# COMPACT_ATOMS: atom_id res chain seq x y z
N MET A 1 -17.75 44.03 16.83
CA MET A 1 -17.57 42.94 15.84
C MET A 1 -16.08 42.68 15.59
N ASP A 2 -15.23 42.99 16.57
CA ASP A 2 -13.78 43.20 16.37
C ASP A 2 -12.92 42.00 16.79
N GLN A 3 -13.49 41.09 17.59
CA GLN A 3 -12.76 39.92 18.08
C GLN A 3 -12.38 38.97 16.94
N LEU A 4 -13.24 38.79 15.95
CA LEU A 4 -12.98 37.88 14.82
C LEU A 4 -11.79 38.35 13.96
N VAL A 5 -11.63 39.68 13.80
CA VAL A 5 -10.55 40.28 13.02
C VAL A 5 -9.20 40.09 13.72
N VAL A 6 -9.17 40.11 15.04
CA VAL A 6 -7.95 39.86 15.85
C VAL A 6 -7.49 38.40 15.74
N PHE A 7 -8.42 37.44 15.62
CA PHE A 7 -8.08 36.02 15.49
C PHE A 7 -7.81 35.56 14.05
N LEU A 8 -8.21 36.35 13.04
CA LEU A 8 -7.99 36.05 11.63
C LEU A 8 -6.51 35.73 11.27
N PRO A 9 -5.49 36.53 11.67
CA PRO A 9 -4.10 36.20 11.36
C PRO A 9 -3.64 34.89 12.00
N LEU A 10 -4.10 34.58 13.22
CA LEU A 10 -3.78 33.32 13.91
C LEU A 10 -4.37 32.12 13.16
N LEU A 11 -5.62 32.21 12.71
CA LEU A 11 -6.30 31.16 11.95
C LEU A 11 -5.65 30.93 10.58
N VAL A 12 -5.20 31.99 9.90
CA VAL A 12 -4.48 31.87 8.62
C VAL A 12 -3.15 31.15 8.80
N ILE A 13 -2.39 31.48 9.84
CA ILE A 13 -1.12 30.79 10.15
C ILE A 13 -1.37 29.32 10.49
N LEU A 14 -2.39 29.03 11.31
CA LEU A 14 -2.77 27.67 11.68
C LEU A 14 -3.21 26.85 10.46
N ALA A 15 -4.05 27.42 9.59
CA ALA A 15 -4.51 26.78 8.37
C ALA A 15 -3.34 26.52 7.40
N ALA A 16 -2.43 27.47 7.24
CA ALA A 16 -1.22 27.29 6.44
C ALA A 16 -0.35 26.16 7.02
N PHE A 17 -0.10 26.17 8.34
CA PHE A 17 0.68 25.14 9.00
C PHE A 17 0.04 23.75 8.86
N MET A 18 -1.27 23.63 9.08
CA MET A 18 -2.04 22.40 8.89
C MET A 18 -2.00 21.92 7.42
N PHE A 19 -2.09 22.82 6.44
CA PHE A 19 -2.01 22.48 5.02
C PHE A 19 -0.62 21.93 4.64
N PHE A 20 0.45 22.60 5.08
CA PHE A 20 1.83 22.13 4.86
C PHE A 20 2.14 20.83 5.62
N ALA A 21 1.67 20.70 6.87
CA ALA A 21 1.83 19.50 7.67
C ALA A 21 1.04 18.31 7.10
N SER A 22 -0.21 18.52 6.69
CA SER A 22 -1.05 17.50 6.04
C SER A 22 -0.44 17.04 4.72
N ARG A 23 0.15 17.96 3.92
CA ARG A 23 0.88 17.59 2.69
C ARG A 23 2.10 16.71 2.97
N ARG A 24 2.80 16.93 4.08
CA ARG A 24 3.93 16.09 4.51
C ARG A 24 3.46 14.76 5.09
N GLN A 25 2.39 14.76 5.88
CA GLN A 25 1.80 13.54 6.45
C GLN A 25 1.21 12.63 5.39
N LYS A 26 0.54 13.17 4.36
CA LYS A 26 0.06 12.36 3.23
C LYS A 26 1.20 11.62 2.52
N ARG A 27 2.37 12.24 2.38
CA ARG A 27 3.55 11.59 1.79
C ARG A 27 4.16 10.52 2.69
N ALA A 28 4.18 10.76 4.01
CA ALA A 28 4.67 9.77 4.98
C ALA A 28 3.73 8.56 5.10
N MET A 29 2.41 8.78 5.05
CA MET A 29 1.41 7.72 5.07
C MET A 29 1.33 6.94 3.74
N GLN A 30 1.57 7.61 2.61
CA GLN A 30 1.68 6.95 1.30
C GLN A 30 2.90 6.04 1.19
N ALA A 31 4.02 6.37 1.85
CA ALA A 31 5.22 5.54 1.84
C ALA A 31 5.03 4.18 2.57
N THR A 32 4.07 4.10 3.50
CA THR A 32 3.71 2.82 4.15
C THR A 32 2.73 2.00 3.30
N ILE A 33 1.95 2.66 2.44
CA ILE A 33 0.98 2.01 1.55
C ILE A 33 1.67 1.45 0.28
N ASP A 34 2.71 2.11 -0.22
CA ASP A 34 3.46 1.66 -1.41
C ASP A 34 4.51 0.56 -1.14
N LEU A 35 4.61 0.06 0.10
CA LEU A 35 5.55 -1.02 0.46
C LEU A 35 4.94 -2.43 0.51
N HIS A 36 3.68 -2.58 0.11
CA HIS A 36 3.03 -3.85 -0.23
C HIS A 36 2.71 -3.74 -1.73
N GLU A 37 3.10 -4.59 -2.67
CA GLU A 37 3.10 -6.05 -2.67
C GLU A 37 3.67 -6.44 -4.06
N SER A 38 4.90 -6.97 -4.14
CA SER A 38 5.42 -7.43 -5.45
C SER A 38 4.90 -8.82 -5.84
N LEU A 39 3.98 -9.36 -5.06
CA LEU A 39 3.24 -10.58 -5.35
C LEU A 39 1.83 -10.16 -5.72
N ARG A 40 1.38 -10.55 -6.90
CA ARG A 40 0.00 -10.34 -7.34
C ARG A 40 -0.67 -11.68 -7.51
N ILE A 41 -1.99 -11.70 -7.31
CA ILE A 41 -2.81 -12.84 -7.73
C ILE A 41 -2.55 -13.09 -9.21
N GLY A 42 -2.19 -14.31 -9.57
CA GLY A 42 -1.76 -14.73 -10.91
C GLY A 42 -0.25 -14.81 -11.10
N ASP A 43 0.56 -14.35 -10.14
CA ASP A 43 2.02 -14.50 -10.23
C ASP A 43 2.42 -15.96 -10.02
N ARG A 44 3.42 -16.39 -10.80
CA ARG A 44 4.01 -17.71 -10.69
C ARG A 44 5.18 -17.66 -9.71
N VAL A 45 5.15 -18.51 -8.70
CA VAL A 45 6.17 -18.59 -7.65
C VAL A 45 6.84 -19.95 -7.64
N HIS A 46 8.11 -19.97 -7.25
CA HIS A 46 8.87 -21.19 -6.96
C HIS A 46 9.14 -21.24 -5.46
N THR A 47 8.73 -22.33 -4.82
CA THR A 47 9.11 -22.57 -3.42
C THR A 47 10.54 -23.10 -3.36
N THR A 48 11.19 -22.94 -2.21
CA THR A 48 12.54 -23.49 -1.96
C THR A 48 12.59 -25.01 -2.08
N SER A 49 11.45 -25.70 -1.90
CA SER A 49 11.33 -27.14 -2.11
C SER A 49 11.20 -27.57 -3.58
N GLY A 50 11.19 -26.62 -4.53
CA GLY A 50 11.10 -26.88 -5.96
C GLY A 50 9.68 -26.97 -6.51
N LEU A 51 8.66 -26.59 -5.73
CA LEU A 51 7.27 -26.58 -6.16
C LEU A 51 6.98 -25.31 -6.97
N GLN A 52 6.34 -25.48 -8.13
CA GLN A 52 5.77 -24.39 -8.92
C GLN A 52 4.31 -24.20 -8.55
N ALA A 53 3.94 -22.98 -8.17
CA ALA A 53 2.56 -22.63 -7.86
C ALA A 53 2.20 -21.26 -8.42
N THR A 54 0.89 -20.99 -8.49
CA THR A 54 0.33 -19.70 -8.87
C THR A 54 -0.36 -19.10 -7.65
N VAL A 55 -0.15 -17.81 -7.40
CA VAL A 55 -0.82 -17.10 -6.30
C VAL A 55 -2.30 -16.93 -6.64
N THR A 56 -3.20 -17.45 -5.80
CA THR A 56 -4.65 -17.31 -5.98
C THR A 56 -5.29 -16.38 -4.96
N GLY A 57 -4.63 -16.19 -3.82
CA GLY A 57 -5.07 -15.29 -2.76
C GLY A 57 -3.87 -14.74 -2.01
N ILE A 58 -4.01 -13.50 -1.57
CA ILE A 58 -3.03 -12.84 -0.71
C ILE A 58 -3.82 -12.23 0.44
N THR A 59 -3.40 -12.56 1.65
CA THR A 59 -3.87 -12.00 2.92
C THR A 59 -2.67 -11.35 3.62
N ASP A 60 -2.94 -10.50 4.61
CA ASP A 60 -1.92 -9.73 5.34
C ASP A 60 -0.69 -10.54 5.79
N ASP A 61 -0.90 -11.79 6.24
CA ASP A 61 0.17 -12.66 6.74
C ASP A 61 0.35 -13.97 5.94
N THR A 62 -0.52 -14.27 4.98
CA THR A 62 -0.57 -15.57 4.30
C THR A 62 -0.84 -15.46 2.81
N VAL A 63 -0.16 -16.28 2.01
CA VAL A 63 -0.35 -16.37 0.56
C VAL A 63 -0.95 -17.73 0.21
N ASP A 64 -2.10 -17.71 -0.44
CA ASP A 64 -2.74 -18.90 -0.97
C ASP A 64 -2.15 -19.24 -2.33
N LEU A 65 -1.63 -20.47 -2.42
CA LEU A 65 -0.95 -20.97 -3.61
C LEU A 65 -1.74 -22.13 -4.19
N GLU A 66 -2.13 -22.01 -5.46
CA GLU A 66 -2.65 -23.13 -6.24
C GLU A 66 -1.52 -23.79 -7.01
N ILE A 67 -1.32 -25.08 -6.76
CA ILE A 67 -0.33 -25.88 -7.48
C ILE A 67 -0.83 -26.04 -8.90
N ALA A 68 -0.14 -25.42 -9.85
CA ALA A 68 -0.40 -25.69 -11.26
C ALA A 68 -0.19 -27.19 -11.48
N PRO A 69 -1.11 -27.90 -12.16
CA PRO A 69 -0.92 -29.32 -12.44
C PRO A 69 0.43 -29.49 -13.12
N ALA A 70 1.34 -30.21 -12.47
CA ALA A 70 2.68 -30.49 -12.95
C ALA A 70 2.60 -31.49 -14.12
N TRP A 71 2.06 -31.06 -15.25
CA TRP A 71 2.01 -31.86 -16.47
C TRP A 71 1.83 -30.95 -17.69
N SER A 72 2.93 -30.53 -18.28
CA SER A 72 2.94 -30.29 -19.72
C SER A 72 3.22 -31.64 -20.39
N PRO A 73 2.29 -32.22 -21.15
CA PRO A 73 2.58 -33.40 -21.95
C PRO A 73 3.70 -33.07 -22.96
N PRO A 74 4.66 -33.98 -23.20
CA PRO A 74 5.60 -33.81 -24.28
C PRO A 74 4.86 -33.99 -25.62
N GLY A 75 5.06 -33.04 -26.52
CA GLY A 75 4.83 -33.18 -27.96
C GLY A 75 6.14 -33.48 -28.65
#